data_AF-A0A444UL14-F1
#
_entry.id   AF-A0A444UL14-F1
#
_cell.length_a   1.000
_cell.length_b   1.000
_cell.length_c   1.000
_cell.angle_alpha   90.00
_cell.angle_beta   90.00
_cell.angle_gamma   90.00
#
_symmetry.space_group_name_H-M   'P 1'
#
loop_
_entity.id
_entity.type
_entity.pdbx_description
1 polymer ?
#
loop_
_entity_poly.entity_id
_entity_poly.type
_entity_poly.pdbx_seq_one_letter_code
_entity_poly.pdbx_strand_id
1 'polypeptide(L)'
;MGCRSDELVLMDTGDNDGRAYRQRLPASYDTSAPAAKHKCQNEREVTEEEAEEPKDELEPQQPYENLQYEEEVYKHSSTFLKGTQSLNPHNDYCQHFVDTGHRPQNFIRDVGLADRFEEYPKLRELIRLKDDLIATTNTPPVYLQADMETFDLRELKCKFDVLLIEPPLEEYYRESGIVANEKIWAWDDCLRKWGFRRCEDICWIKTNKNNPGKTKTLDPKAVFQRTKEHCLMGIRGTVRRSTDGDFIHANVDIDLIITEEPEIGNIEKPVEIFHIIEHFCLGRRRLHLFGRDSTIRPGL
;
A
#
# COMPACT_ATOMS: atom_id res chain seq x y z
N MET A 1 11.45 1.95 14.17
CA MET A 1 11.53 2.65 12.88
C MET A 1 10.12 3.03 12.47
N GLY A 2 9.70 4.27 12.71
CA GLY A 2 8.40 4.74 12.23
C GLY A 2 8.58 5.32 10.82
N CYS A 3 7.98 4.70 9.81
CA CYS A 3 7.75 5.40 8.55
C CYS A 3 6.72 6.49 8.83
N ARG A 4 7.02 7.73 8.41
CA ARG A 4 6.06 8.82 8.48
C ARG A 4 5.06 8.63 7.35
N SER A 5 3.80 8.86 7.66
CA SER A 5 2.75 8.88 6.66
C SER A 5 2.47 10.32 6.29
N ASP A 6 2.22 10.51 5.02
CA ASP A 6 2.20 11.83 4.42
C ASP A 6 0.75 12.15 3.98
N GLU A 7 -0.09 11.11 3.85
CA GLU A 7 -1.50 11.16 3.50
C GLU A 7 -2.36 10.16 4.29
N LEU A 8 -3.67 10.42 4.31
CA LEU A 8 -4.65 9.54 4.92
C LEU A 8 -5.90 9.38 4.04
N VAL A 9 -6.22 8.14 3.70
CA VAL A 9 -7.51 7.73 3.14
C VAL A 9 -8.34 7.09 4.24
N LEU A 10 -9.49 7.69 4.53
CA LEU A 10 -10.45 7.19 5.50
C LEU A 10 -11.68 6.68 4.78
N MET A 11 -12.05 5.43 5.03
CA MET A 11 -13.30 4.85 4.55
C MET A 11 -14.23 4.63 5.73
N ASP A 12 -15.33 5.38 5.74
CA ASP A 12 -16.38 5.23 6.74
C ASP A 12 -17.52 4.44 6.12
N THR A 13 -17.66 3.18 6.56
CA THR A 13 -18.69 2.30 6.01
C THR A 13 -20.03 2.49 6.70
N GLY A 14 -20.13 3.47 7.61
CA GLY A 14 -21.25 3.69 8.49
C GLY A 14 -21.35 2.59 9.56
N ASP A 15 -21.75 2.99 10.77
CA ASP A 15 -22.26 2.02 11.75
C ASP A 15 -23.50 1.34 11.13
N ASN A 16 -23.41 0.03 10.96
CA ASN A 16 -24.31 -0.81 10.17
C ASN A 16 -25.67 -1.04 10.88
N ASP A 17 -26.16 -0.08 11.67
CA ASP A 17 -27.37 -0.18 12.49
C ASP A 17 -28.68 -0.08 11.68
N GLY A 18 -28.60 0.07 10.36
CA GLY A 18 -29.77 0.31 9.49
C GLY A 18 -30.02 -0.72 8.39
N ARG A 19 -29.10 -1.64 8.10
CA ARG A 19 -29.36 -2.72 7.13
C ARG A 19 -30.05 -3.86 7.86
N ALA A 20 -31.35 -3.72 8.06
CA ALA A 20 -32.21 -4.85 8.40
C ALA A 20 -31.82 -6.04 7.52
N TYR A 21 -31.49 -7.17 8.15
CA TYR A 21 -31.35 -8.47 7.51
C TYR A 21 -32.54 -8.69 6.59
N ARG A 22 -32.41 -8.37 5.30
CA ARG A 22 -33.23 -9.00 4.28
C ARG A 22 -32.71 -10.43 4.21
N GLN A 23 -33.31 -11.29 5.02
CA GLN A 23 -33.33 -12.72 4.76
C GLN A 23 -33.87 -12.89 3.34
N ARG A 24 -32.97 -12.97 2.35
CA ARG A 24 -33.33 -13.54 1.06
C ARG A 24 -33.40 -15.03 1.30
N LEU A 25 -34.63 -15.54 1.33
CA LEU A 25 -34.92 -16.97 1.17
C LEU A 25 -34.12 -17.49 -0.03
N PRO A 26 -33.47 -18.66 0.08
CA PRO A 26 -32.79 -19.24 -1.07
C PRO A 26 -33.83 -19.52 -2.17
N ALA A 27 -33.55 -19.01 -3.37
CA ALA A 27 -34.35 -19.30 -4.54
C ALA A 27 -34.30 -20.81 -4.82
N SER A 28 -35.45 -21.47 -4.75
CA SER A 28 -35.65 -22.84 -5.20
C SER A 28 -35.45 -22.90 -6.71
N TYR A 29 -34.37 -23.51 -7.16
CA TYR A 29 -34.28 -24.04 -8.52
C TYR A 29 -34.28 -25.56 -8.44
N ASP A 30 -35.40 -26.12 -8.91
CA ASP A 30 -35.58 -27.53 -9.26
C ASP A 30 -34.54 -27.92 -10.32
N THR A 31 -33.68 -28.88 -10.01
CA THR A 31 -33.06 -29.73 -11.03
C THR A 31 -33.01 -31.16 -10.54
N SER A 32 -33.66 -32.01 -11.33
CA SER A 32 -33.91 -33.42 -11.13
C SER A 32 -32.69 -34.30 -11.44
N ALA A 33 -32.24 -35.05 -10.41
CA ALA A 33 -31.67 -36.41 -10.42
C ALA A 33 -30.32 -36.71 -11.16
N PRO A 34 -29.64 -37.84 -10.84
CA PRO A 34 -29.46 -38.50 -9.55
C PRO A 34 -27.97 -38.76 -9.17
N ALA A 35 -27.76 -39.01 -7.87
CA ALA A 35 -26.47 -39.37 -7.28
C ALA A 35 -26.07 -40.84 -7.54
N ALA A 36 -24.79 -41.07 -7.84
CA ALA A 36 -24.16 -42.39 -7.77
C ALA A 36 -23.04 -42.36 -6.72
N LYS A 37 -23.23 -43.16 -5.66
CA LYS A 37 -22.20 -43.51 -4.68
C LYS A 37 -21.39 -44.68 -5.23
N HIS A 38 -20.07 -44.59 -5.21
CA HIS A 38 -19.23 -45.80 -5.17
C HIS A 38 -18.16 -45.69 -4.10
N LYS A 39 -18.24 -46.64 -3.18
CA LYS A 39 -17.25 -47.03 -2.16
C LYS A 39 -16.53 -48.24 -2.75
N CYS A 40 -15.21 -48.34 -2.62
CA CYS A 40 -14.53 -49.62 -2.67
C CYS A 40 -13.28 -49.61 -1.78
N GLN A 41 -13.04 -50.74 -1.12
CA GLN A 41 -11.99 -51.01 -0.14
C GLN A 41 -10.87 -51.85 -0.79
N ASN A 42 -9.65 -51.70 -0.24
CA ASN A 42 -8.50 -52.61 -0.15
C ASN A 42 -7.97 -53.34 -1.40
N GLU A 43 -6.66 -53.22 -1.62
CA GLU A 43 -5.69 -54.30 -1.34
C GLU A 43 -4.26 -53.75 -1.23
N ARG A 44 -3.46 -54.41 -0.38
CA ARG A 44 -2.08 -54.07 -0.02
C ARG A 44 -1.12 -54.77 -0.99
N GLU A 45 -0.02 -54.12 -1.35
CA GLU A 45 1.28 -54.80 -1.42
C GLU A 45 2.40 -53.80 -1.08
N VAL A 46 3.33 -54.31 -0.28
CA VAL A 46 4.35 -53.58 0.48
C VAL A 46 5.68 -53.71 -0.26
N THR A 47 6.38 -52.60 -0.50
CA THR A 47 7.81 -52.60 -0.78
C THR A 47 8.48 -51.65 0.21
N GLU A 48 9.37 -52.24 1.00
CA GLU A 48 10.15 -51.63 2.07
C GLU A 48 11.31 -50.82 1.45
N GLU A 49 11.39 -49.53 1.76
CA GLU A 49 12.65 -48.76 1.69
C GLU A 49 12.87 -48.12 3.06
N GLU A 50 13.98 -48.52 3.68
CA GLU A 50 14.39 -48.16 5.04
C GLU A 50 14.73 -46.67 5.13
N ALA A 51 14.20 -46.01 6.16
CA ALA A 51 14.56 -44.65 6.55
C ALA A 51 15.83 -44.69 7.42
N GLU A 52 16.95 -44.16 6.94
CA GLU A 52 18.14 -43.93 7.76
C GLU A 52 17.94 -42.73 8.69
N GLU A 53 18.01 -42.97 9.99
CA GLU A 53 18.13 -41.94 11.03
C GLU A 53 19.53 -41.31 10.99
N PRO A 54 19.67 -39.97 11.07
CA PRO A 54 20.99 -39.34 11.23
C PRO A 54 21.45 -39.50 12.68
N LYS A 55 22.63 -40.12 12.85
CA LYS A 55 23.35 -40.22 14.13
C LYS A 55 24.07 -38.90 14.44
N ASP A 56 23.82 -38.36 15.63
CA ASP A 56 24.61 -37.27 16.22
C ASP A 56 26.04 -37.75 16.52
N GLU A 57 27.03 -37.23 15.78
CA GLU A 57 28.44 -37.31 16.16
C GLU A 57 28.82 -36.06 16.98
N LEU A 58 29.19 -36.27 18.24
CA LEU A 58 29.69 -35.26 19.16
C LEU A 58 31.14 -34.88 18.80
N GLU A 59 31.37 -33.65 18.33
CA GLU A 59 32.72 -33.08 18.22
C GLU A 59 33.27 -32.65 19.61
N PRO A 60 34.59 -32.81 19.87
CA PRO A 60 35.17 -32.47 21.17
C PRO A 60 35.34 -30.95 21.33
N GLN A 61 34.85 -30.43 22.46
CA GLN A 61 35.00 -29.05 22.90
C GLN A 61 36.49 -28.66 23.07
N GLN A 62 36.94 -27.63 22.36
CA GLN A 62 38.23 -26.97 22.64
C GLN A 62 38.06 -25.87 23.70
N PRO A 63 39.08 -25.58 24.54
CA PRO A 63 38.94 -24.66 25.67
C PRO A 63 38.81 -23.20 25.21
N TYR A 64 37.93 -22.45 25.87
CA TYR A 64 37.77 -21.02 25.70
C TYR A 64 39.03 -20.27 26.16
N GLU A 65 39.80 -19.72 25.21
CA GLU A 65 40.78 -18.68 25.49
C GLU A 65 40.17 -17.28 25.28
N ASN A 66 40.47 -16.42 26.24
CA ASN A 66 40.04 -15.03 26.39
C ASN A 66 40.41 -14.19 25.15
N LEU A 67 39.42 -13.70 24.40
CA LEU A 67 39.63 -12.69 23.35
C LEU A 67 39.12 -11.33 23.83
N GLN A 68 40.05 -10.39 24.00
CA GLN A 68 39.77 -8.97 24.20
C GLN A 68 38.91 -8.44 23.04
N TYR A 69 37.75 -7.85 23.37
CA TYR A 69 36.93 -7.13 22.41
C TYR A 69 37.58 -5.77 22.12
N GLU A 70 38.25 -5.64 20.97
CA GLU A 70 38.55 -4.34 20.39
C GLU A 70 37.32 -3.85 19.61
N GLU A 71 36.80 -2.67 19.95
CA GLU A 71 35.76 -1.99 19.18
C GLU A 71 36.30 -1.56 17.81
N GLU A 72 36.19 -2.43 16.81
CA GLU A 72 36.48 -2.05 15.43
C GLU A 72 35.39 -1.09 14.91
N VAL A 73 35.78 0.17 14.72
CA VAL A 73 34.93 1.15 14.05
C VAL A 73 34.78 0.78 12.58
N TYR A 74 33.60 0.28 12.20
CA TYR A 74 33.24 -0.07 10.83
C TYR A 74 33.22 1.17 9.93
N LYS A 75 34.19 1.25 9.02
CA LYS A 75 34.25 2.37 8.06
C LYS A 75 33.68 2.00 6.68
N HIS A 76 33.68 0.72 6.28
CA HIS A 76 33.42 0.28 4.90
C HIS A 76 32.62 -1.03 4.87
N SER A 77 31.81 -1.26 3.83
CA SER A 77 30.94 -2.44 3.66
C SER A 77 31.70 -3.72 3.27
N SER A 78 33.02 -3.66 3.07
CA SER A 78 33.86 -4.79 2.67
C SER A 78 33.84 -5.96 3.66
N THR A 79 33.57 -5.70 4.94
CA THR A 79 33.48 -6.74 5.98
C THR A 79 32.23 -7.61 5.84
N PHE A 80 31.14 -7.09 5.25
CA PHE A 80 29.89 -7.82 5.04
C PHE A 80 29.89 -8.66 3.75
N LEU A 81 30.87 -8.45 2.86
CA LEU A 81 30.98 -9.14 1.57
C LEU A 81 31.82 -10.43 1.64
N LYS A 82 32.47 -10.73 2.78
CA LYS A 82 33.32 -11.92 2.92
C LYS A 82 32.55 -13.26 2.90
N GLY A 83 31.22 -13.24 3.04
CA GLY A 83 30.36 -14.43 2.96
C GLY A 83 29.64 -14.64 1.62
N THR A 84 29.72 -13.69 0.68
CA THR A 84 28.91 -13.69 -0.55
C THR A 84 29.72 -13.44 -1.81
N GLN A 85 31.02 -13.76 -1.80
CA GLN A 85 31.81 -13.82 -3.05
C GLN A 85 31.43 -15.06 -3.87
N SER A 86 30.19 -15.12 -4.37
CA SER A 86 29.90 -15.94 -5.52
C SER A 86 30.28 -15.14 -6.77
N LEU A 87 31.00 -15.77 -7.71
CA LEU A 87 31.38 -15.21 -9.01
C LEU A 87 30.16 -14.97 -9.94
N ASN A 88 28.94 -14.98 -9.40
CA ASN A 88 27.74 -14.67 -10.15
C ASN A 88 27.57 -13.15 -10.21
N PRO A 89 27.31 -12.56 -11.40
CA PRO A 89 26.93 -11.16 -11.49
C PRO A 89 25.66 -10.94 -10.66
N HIS A 90 25.82 -10.34 -9.49
CA HIS A 90 24.71 -10.01 -8.60
C HIS A 90 24.01 -8.77 -9.15
N ASN A 91 22.76 -8.94 -9.61
CA ASN A 91 21.88 -7.84 -9.98
C ASN A 91 21.32 -7.16 -8.71
N ASP A 92 22.22 -6.52 -7.95
CA ASP A 92 21.88 -5.79 -6.72
C ASP A 92 21.60 -4.32 -7.06
N TYR A 93 20.33 -3.96 -7.07
CA TYR A 93 19.90 -2.60 -7.35
C TYR A 93 20.21 -1.61 -6.21
N CYS A 94 20.39 -2.08 -4.98
CA CYS A 94 20.83 -1.23 -3.87
C CYS A 94 22.27 -0.79 -4.10
N GLN A 95 23.15 -1.74 -4.46
CA GLN A 95 24.53 -1.42 -4.85
C GLN A 95 24.56 -0.57 -6.12
N HIS A 96 23.73 -0.90 -7.12
CA HIS A 96 23.61 -0.09 -8.33
C HIS A 96 23.23 1.37 -8.02
N PHE A 97 22.31 1.60 -7.09
CA PHE A 97 21.95 2.96 -6.66
C PHE A 97 23.12 3.69 -5.98
N VAL A 98 23.91 2.99 -5.17
CA VAL A 98 25.12 3.57 -4.54
C VAL A 98 26.11 4.03 -5.60
N ASP A 99 26.27 3.24 -6.67
CA ASP A 99 27.25 3.43 -7.73
C ASP A 99 26.80 4.45 -8.79
N THR A 100 25.54 4.41 -9.22
CA THR A 100 25.02 5.18 -10.37
C THR A 100 24.01 6.25 -10.00
N GLY A 101 23.44 6.20 -8.79
CA GLY A 101 22.36 7.09 -8.37
C GLY A 101 20.99 6.77 -8.99
N HIS A 102 20.87 5.72 -9.81
CA HIS A 102 19.57 5.23 -10.29
C HIS A 102 18.87 4.46 -9.18
N ARG A 103 17.70 4.92 -8.75
CA ARG A 103 16.93 4.28 -7.70
C ARG A 103 16.49 2.86 -8.12
N PRO A 104 16.40 1.89 -7.20
CA PRO A 104 16.01 0.52 -7.53
C PRO A 104 14.67 0.41 -8.26
N GLN A 105 13.69 1.22 -7.87
CA GLN A 105 12.37 1.28 -8.49
C GLN A 105 12.39 1.70 -9.96
N ASN A 106 13.49 2.29 -10.47
CA ASN A 106 13.61 2.65 -11.89
C ASN A 106 13.55 1.41 -12.80
N PHE A 107 13.92 0.24 -12.26
CA PHE A 107 13.99 -1.01 -13.00
C PHE A 107 12.69 -1.82 -12.94
N ILE A 108 11.67 -1.33 -12.23
CA ILE A 108 10.32 -1.90 -12.26
C ILE A 108 9.68 -1.54 -13.60
N ARG A 109 9.18 -2.57 -14.30
CA ARG A 109 8.56 -2.47 -15.63
C ARG A 109 7.04 -2.40 -15.50
N ASP A 110 6.40 -1.90 -16.55
CA ASP A 110 4.94 -1.96 -16.74
C ASP A 110 4.13 -1.33 -15.59
N VAL A 111 4.65 -0.24 -15.03
CA VAL A 111 4.05 0.49 -13.90
C VAL A 111 2.95 1.47 -14.32
N GLY A 112 2.90 1.84 -15.61
CA GLY A 112 1.94 2.81 -16.14
C GLY A 112 0.49 2.34 -16.03
N LEU A 113 -0.44 3.29 -15.87
CA LEU A 113 -1.88 3.00 -15.79
C LEU A 113 -2.41 2.33 -17.07
N ALA A 114 -1.90 2.74 -18.25
CA ALA A 114 -2.33 2.20 -19.53
C ALA A 114 -1.65 0.84 -19.85
N ASP A 115 -0.36 0.74 -19.56
CA ASP A 115 0.49 -0.35 -20.06
C ASP A 115 0.39 -1.60 -19.19
N ARG A 116 0.06 -1.46 -17.89
CA ARG A 116 0.07 -2.56 -16.91
C ARG A 116 -0.80 -3.78 -17.25
N PHE A 117 -1.84 -3.60 -18.07
CA PHE A 117 -2.76 -4.66 -18.47
C PHE A 117 -2.81 -4.88 -19.98
N GLU A 118 -1.83 -4.35 -20.74
CA GLU A 118 -1.80 -4.48 -22.19
C GLU A 118 -1.81 -5.96 -22.64
N GLU A 119 -1.03 -6.80 -21.96
CA GLU A 119 -0.96 -8.25 -22.22
C GLU A 119 -2.12 -9.05 -21.61
N TYR A 120 -3.00 -8.41 -20.82
CA TYR A 120 -4.07 -9.08 -20.06
C TYR A 120 -5.45 -8.50 -20.40
N PRO A 121 -6.06 -8.88 -21.55
CA PRO A 121 -7.31 -8.30 -22.02
C PRO A 121 -8.47 -8.34 -21.01
N LYS A 122 -8.58 -9.42 -20.21
CA LYS A 122 -9.63 -9.56 -19.20
C LYS A 122 -9.45 -8.61 -18.01
N LEU A 123 -8.20 -8.39 -17.57
CA LEU A 123 -7.92 -7.44 -16.48
C LEU A 123 -8.16 -6.01 -16.97
N ARG A 124 -7.72 -5.70 -18.19
CA ARG A 124 -7.98 -4.42 -18.84
C ARG A 124 -9.48 -4.14 -18.96
N GLU A 125 -10.26 -5.15 -19.38
CA GLU A 125 -11.72 -5.00 -19.51
C GLU A 125 -12.42 -4.83 -18.15
N LEU A 126 -11.95 -5.50 -17.09
CA LEU A 126 -12.46 -5.30 -15.73
C LEU A 126 -12.31 -3.85 -15.28
N ILE A 127 -11.11 -3.28 -15.43
CA ILE A 127 -10.83 -1.89 -15.07
C ILE A 127 -11.68 -0.94 -15.93
N ARG A 128 -11.71 -1.16 -17.24
CA ARG A 128 -12.50 -0.33 -18.17
C ARG A 128 -13.99 -0.30 -17.81
N LEU A 129 -14.61 -1.46 -17.56
CA LEU A 129 -16.02 -1.54 -17.19
C LEU A 129 -16.31 -0.85 -15.84
N LYS A 130 -15.33 -0.86 -14.94
CA LYS A 130 -15.43 -0.24 -13.63
C LYS A 130 -15.29 1.28 -13.72
N ASP A 131 -14.35 1.77 -14.51
CA ASP A 131 -14.20 3.19 -14.85
C ASP A 131 -15.46 3.74 -15.52
N ASP A 132 -16.04 3.00 -16.48
CA ASP A 132 -17.30 3.37 -17.13
C ASP A 132 -18.45 3.48 -16.11
N LEU A 133 -18.55 2.53 -15.17
CA LEU A 133 -19.55 2.56 -14.11
C LEU A 133 -19.35 3.77 -13.17
N ILE A 134 -18.11 4.09 -12.83
CA ILE A 134 -17.77 5.25 -12.01
C ILE A 134 -18.15 6.54 -12.75
N ALA A 135 -17.73 6.69 -14.01
CA ALA A 135 -18.01 7.86 -14.83
C ALA A 135 -19.52 8.11 -15.00
N THR A 136 -20.31 7.06 -15.22
CA THR A 136 -21.78 7.17 -15.38
C THR A 136 -22.50 7.50 -14.08
N THR A 137 -21.94 7.13 -12.92
CA THR A 137 -22.55 7.37 -11.61
C THR A 137 -21.95 8.56 -10.86
N ASN A 138 -20.92 9.21 -11.40
CA ASN A 138 -20.29 10.36 -10.77
C ASN A 138 -21.22 11.57 -10.72
N THR A 139 -21.20 12.25 -9.58
CA THR A 139 -21.80 13.59 -9.46
C THR A 139 -20.96 14.61 -10.21
N PRO A 140 -21.55 15.74 -10.64
CA PRO A 140 -20.74 16.85 -11.13
C PRO A 140 -19.74 17.28 -10.04
N PRO A 141 -18.55 17.78 -10.41
CA PRO A 141 -17.56 18.23 -9.43
C PRO A 141 -18.16 19.33 -8.53
N VAL A 142 -17.99 19.19 -7.22
CA VAL A 142 -18.41 20.20 -6.24
C VAL A 142 -17.21 20.60 -5.41
N TYR A 143 -17.02 21.89 -5.21
CA TYR A 143 -15.92 22.42 -4.42
C TYR A 143 -16.42 23.50 -3.46
N LEU A 144 -15.73 23.64 -2.33
CA LEU A 144 -15.99 24.67 -1.34
C LEU A 144 -14.65 25.22 -0.88
N GLN A 145 -14.43 26.51 -1.13
CA GLN A 145 -13.31 27.22 -0.52
C GLN A 145 -13.66 27.49 0.94
N ALA A 146 -12.88 26.93 1.86
CA ALA A 146 -13.06 27.10 3.29
C ALA A 146 -11.70 27.06 3.99
N ASP A 147 -11.57 27.81 5.08
CA ASP A 147 -10.43 27.72 5.97
C ASP A 147 -10.64 26.57 6.97
N MET A 148 -9.82 25.54 6.88
CA MET A 148 -9.97 24.31 7.67
C MET A 148 -9.69 24.49 9.16
N GLU A 149 -9.04 25.59 9.58
CA GLU A 149 -8.83 25.88 11.00
C GLU A 149 -10.10 26.42 11.67
N THR A 150 -10.93 27.14 10.91
CA THR A 150 -12.11 27.84 11.42
C THR A 150 -13.43 27.20 10.99
N PHE A 151 -13.42 26.44 9.90
CA PHE A 151 -14.61 25.83 9.32
C PHE A 151 -15.10 24.64 10.13
N ASP A 152 -16.39 24.63 10.45
CA ASP A 152 -17.04 23.50 11.11
C ASP A 152 -17.48 22.46 10.08
N LEU A 153 -16.78 21.32 10.04
CA LEU A 153 -17.11 20.20 9.15
C LEU A 153 -18.55 19.67 9.31
N ARG A 154 -19.23 19.95 10.43
CA ARG A 154 -20.63 19.59 10.64
C ARG A 154 -21.59 20.37 9.73
N GLU A 155 -21.17 21.51 9.18
CA GLU A 155 -21.98 22.31 8.26
C GLU A 155 -22.25 21.63 6.92
N LEU A 156 -21.41 20.66 6.54
CA LEU A 156 -21.61 19.86 5.32
C LEU A 156 -22.92 19.04 5.37
N LYS A 157 -23.49 18.81 6.58
CA LYS A 157 -24.79 18.14 6.83
C LYS A 157 -24.98 16.80 6.12
N CYS A 158 -23.90 16.16 5.68
CA CYS A 158 -23.90 14.86 5.04
C CYS A 158 -22.83 13.97 5.67
N LYS A 159 -23.01 12.65 5.51
CA LYS A 159 -21.96 11.67 5.81
C LYS A 159 -21.25 11.31 4.51
N PHE A 160 -19.97 11.02 4.60
CA PHE A 160 -19.16 10.58 3.47
C PHE A 160 -18.83 9.10 3.62
N ASP A 161 -18.77 8.41 2.48
CA ASP A 161 -18.35 7.01 2.41
C ASP A 161 -16.82 6.93 2.39
N VAL A 162 -16.17 7.87 1.70
CA VAL A 162 -14.71 7.98 1.64
C VAL A 162 -14.29 9.43 1.87
N LEU A 163 -13.23 9.62 2.65
CA LEU A 163 -12.54 10.88 2.84
C LEU A 163 -11.06 10.70 2.45
N LEU A 164 -10.57 11.51 1.52
CA LEU A 164 -9.15 11.69 1.24
C LEU A 164 -8.69 12.95 1.97
N ILE A 165 -7.61 12.83 2.76
CA ILE A 165 -7.06 13.94 3.56
C ILE A 165 -5.60 14.15 3.15
N GLU A 166 -5.33 15.28 2.49
CA GLU A 166 -4.00 15.67 2.00
C GLU A 166 -3.52 16.96 2.70
N PRO A 167 -3.21 16.93 4.01
CA PRO A 167 -2.83 18.13 4.74
C PRO A 167 -1.51 18.71 4.19
N PRO A 168 -1.34 20.04 4.16
CA PRO A 168 -0.10 20.67 3.71
C PRO A 168 0.99 20.50 4.77
N LEU A 169 1.68 19.35 4.75
CA LEU A 169 2.77 19.06 5.69
C LEU A 169 3.98 19.92 5.38
N GLU A 170 4.64 20.40 6.44
CA GLU A 170 5.79 21.29 6.31
C GLU A 170 6.97 20.64 5.54
N GLU A 171 7.08 19.32 5.60
CA GLU A 171 8.10 18.55 4.87
C GLU A 171 7.95 18.61 3.35
N TYR A 172 6.77 18.95 2.83
CA TYR A 172 6.56 19.16 1.40
C TYR A 172 7.19 20.47 0.90
N TYR A 173 7.33 21.46 1.77
CA TYR A 173 7.77 22.81 1.41
C TYR A 173 9.22 23.10 1.77
N ARG A 174 9.85 22.28 2.61
CA ARG A 174 11.23 22.53 3.04
C ARG A 174 12.25 21.93 2.09
N GLU A 175 13.04 22.82 1.47
CA GLU A 175 14.27 22.46 0.73
C GLU A 175 15.41 21.96 1.66
N SER A 176 15.29 22.21 2.96
CA SER A 176 16.33 22.02 3.98
C SER A 176 15.80 21.16 5.12
N GLY A 177 16.39 19.99 5.35
CA GLY A 177 15.90 18.92 6.23
C GLY A 177 15.84 19.23 7.74
N ILE A 178 15.96 20.47 8.19
CA ILE A 178 15.96 20.79 9.62
C ILE A 178 14.53 20.79 10.14
N VAL A 179 14.14 19.79 10.94
CA VAL A 179 12.88 19.75 11.69
C VAL A 179 12.92 20.75 12.85
N ALA A 180 12.31 21.93 12.69
CA ALA A 180 11.93 22.73 13.85
C ALA A 180 10.73 22.05 14.53
N ASN A 181 10.71 22.08 15.87
CA ASN A 181 9.74 21.40 16.74
C ASN A 181 8.28 21.77 16.45
N GLU A 182 7.67 21.13 15.46
CA GLU A 182 6.23 21.12 15.29
C GLU A 182 5.65 19.71 15.41
N LYS A 183 4.38 19.69 15.82
CA LYS A 183 3.64 18.53 16.30
C LYS A 183 3.60 17.47 15.20
N ILE A 184 4.40 16.42 15.35
CA ILE A 184 4.34 15.26 14.46
C ILE A 184 2.97 14.62 14.63
N TRP A 185 2.18 14.58 13.56
CA TRP A 185 0.93 13.84 13.55
C TRP A 185 1.32 12.36 13.45
N ALA A 186 1.15 11.62 14.55
CA ALA A 186 1.14 10.17 14.46
C ALA A 186 -0.19 9.79 13.81
N TRP A 187 -0.20 9.56 12.50
CA TRP A 187 -1.42 9.25 11.76
C TRP A 187 -2.17 8.03 12.31
N ASP A 188 -1.45 7.05 12.87
CA ASP A 188 -2.04 5.96 13.63
C ASP A 188 -2.85 6.44 14.85
N ASP A 189 -2.39 7.49 15.54
CA ASP A 189 -3.09 8.07 16.68
C ASP A 189 -4.33 8.84 16.21
N CYS A 190 -4.23 9.53 15.08
CA CYS A 190 -5.36 10.20 14.44
C CYS A 190 -6.42 9.18 14.01
N LEU A 191 -6.03 8.08 13.36
CA LEU A 191 -6.92 6.97 13.00
C LEU A 191 -7.64 6.42 14.23
N ARG A 192 -6.90 6.07 15.28
CA ARG A 192 -7.49 5.56 16.53
C ARG A 192 -8.43 6.58 17.18
N LYS A 193 -8.05 7.85 17.22
CA LYS A 193 -8.87 8.94 17.77
C LYS A 193 -10.17 9.15 16.98
N TRP A 194 -10.13 8.98 15.66
CA TRP A 194 -11.29 9.08 14.79
C TRP A 194 -12.11 7.79 14.67
N GLY A 195 -11.68 6.71 15.35
CA GLY A 195 -12.40 5.43 15.38
C GLY A 195 -12.18 4.56 14.14
N PHE A 196 -11.11 4.83 13.37
CA PHE A 196 -10.71 4.02 12.22
C PHE A 196 -9.64 2.99 12.62
N ARG A 197 -9.71 1.81 12.02
CA ARG A 197 -8.66 0.80 12.10
C ARG A 197 -7.83 0.88 10.83
N ARG A 198 -6.50 0.99 10.96
CA ARG A 198 -5.59 0.88 9.81
C ARG A 198 -5.79 -0.47 9.13
N CYS A 199 -6.04 -0.48 7.83
CA CYS A 199 -6.27 -1.71 7.06
C CYS A 199 -5.25 -1.91 5.95
N GLU A 200 -4.75 -0.84 5.31
CA GLU A 200 -3.73 -0.90 4.26
C GLU A 200 -2.76 0.29 4.38
N ASP A 201 -1.63 0.22 3.70
CA ASP A 201 -0.61 1.25 3.61
C ASP A 201 -0.14 1.39 2.16
N ILE A 202 -0.74 2.33 1.43
CA ILE A 202 -0.47 2.54 0.01
C ILE A 202 0.82 3.34 -0.11
N CYS A 203 1.85 2.75 -0.71
CA CYS A 203 3.14 3.41 -0.88
C CYS A 203 3.24 4.06 -2.27
N TRP A 204 3.41 5.37 -2.29
CA TRP A 204 3.81 6.09 -3.49
C TRP A 204 5.34 6.10 -3.62
N ILE A 205 5.87 5.28 -4.52
CA ILE A 205 7.29 5.12 -4.77
C ILE A 205 7.70 6.02 -5.95
N LYS A 206 8.73 6.83 -5.74
CA LYS A 206 9.19 7.83 -6.71
C LYS A 206 10.43 7.35 -7.46
N THR A 207 10.34 7.16 -8.77
CA THR A 207 11.50 6.89 -9.64
C THR A 207 12.29 8.17 -9.92
N ASN A 208 13.53 8.02 -10.36
CA ASN A 208 14.39 9.12 -10.82
C ASN A 208 15.04 8.80 -12.17
N LYS A 209 14.24 8.25 -13.09
CA LYS A 209 14.69 7.85 -14.43
C LYS A 209 15.25 9.05 -15.21
N ASN A 210 14.64 10.22 -15.06
CA ASN A 210 14.99 11.43 -15.80
C ASN A 210 16.19 12.15 -15.16
N ASN A 211 16.29 12.12 -13.83
CA ASN A 211 17.34 12.80 -13.07
C ASN A 211 18.02 11.84 -12.06
N PRO A 212 18.88 10.91 -12.54
CA PRO A 212 19.62 10.01 -11.66
C PRO A 212 20.53 10.78 -10.72
N GLY A 213 20.56 10.38 -9.45
CA GLY A 213 21.36 11.07 -8.44
C GLY A 213 20.91 10.82 -7.02
N LYS A 214 21.75 11.27 -6.08
CA LYS A 214 21.48 11.22 -4.64
C LYS A 214 20.83 12.54 -4.24
N THR A 215 19.75 12.46 -3.46
CA THR A 215 19.13 13.66 -2.88
C THR A 215 20.05 14.17 -1.77
N LYS A 216 20.50 15.43 -1.89
CA LYS A 216 21.56 16.00 -1.03
C LYS A 216 21.09 16.32 0.39
N THR A 217 19.79 16.46 0.61
CA THR A 217 19.22 16.89 1.88
C THR A 217 18.48 15.73 2.54
N LEU A 218 19.00 15.25 3.66
CA LEU A 218 18.34 14.25 4.50
C LEU A 218 17.79 14.92 5.77
N ASP A 219 16.63 14.46 6.24
CA ASP A 219 16.16 14.72 7.60
C ASP A 219 17.27 14.22 8.57
N PRO A 220 17.70 15.00 9.58
CA PRO A 220 18.70 14.60 10.57
C PRO A 220 18.42 13.26 11.25
N LYS A 221 17.15 12.84 11.30
CA LYS A 221 16.74 11.54 11.87
C LYS A 221 16.73 10.41 10.84
N ALA A 222 16.86 10.69 9.55
CA ALA A 222 16.82 9.69 8.50
C ALA A 222 18.17 8.97 8.36
N VAL A 223 18.12 7.64 8.36
CA VAL A 223 19.28 6.77 8.10
C VAL A 223 19.44 6.51 6.60
N PHE A 224 18.33 6.44 5.87
CA PHE A 224 18.29 6.20 4.43
C PHE A 224 17.63 7.37 3.69
N GLN A 225 17.99 7.54 2.42
CA GLN A 225 17.29 8.45 1.52
C GLN A 225 15.83 8.01 1.38
N ARG A 226 14.90 8.90 1.72
CA ARG A 226 13.47 8.66 1.54
C ARG A 226 13.11 8.89 0.07
N THR A 227 12.58 7.88 -0.59
CA THR A 227 12.17 7.93 -2.01
C THR A 227 10.73 7.50 -2.22
N LYS A 228 9.93 7.54 -1.15
CA LYS A 228 8.53 7.15 -1.15
C LYS A 228 7.75 7.92 -0.10
N GLU A 229 6.46 8.05 -0.34
CA GLU A 229 5.47 8.57 0.59
C GLU A 229 4.46 7.48 0.94
N HIS A 230 3.81 7.60 2.10
CA HIS A 230 2.81 6.64 2.57
C HIS A 230 1.44 7.29 2.67
N CYS A 231 0.45 6.62 2.11
CA CYS A 231 -0.96 6.95 2.21
C CYS A 231 -1.66 5.85 3.02
N LEU A 232 -1.95 6.13 4.28
CA LEU A 232 -2.56 5.13 5.16
C LEU A 232 -4.05 4.99 4.84
N MET A 233 -4.52 3.75 4.80
CA MET A 233 -5.94 3.47 4.64
C MET A 233 -6.56 3.05 5.97
N GLY A 234 -7.61 3.76 6.38
CA GLY A 234 -8.38 3.46 7.60
C GLY A 234 -9.79 3.00 7.27
N ILE A 235 -10.28 1.98 7.97
CA ILE A 235 -11.67 1.51 7.88
C ILE A 235 -12.41 1.72 9.20
N ARG A 236 -13.61 2.28 9.13
CA ARG A 236 -14.56 2.37 10.24
C ARG A 236 -15.80 1.54 9.92
N GLY A 237 -16.30 0.80 10.92
CA GLY A 237 -17.45 -0.11 10.77
C GLY A 237 -17.05 -1.58 10.58
N THR A 238 -18.01 -2.41 10.17
CA THR A 238 -17.83 -3.83 9.87
C THR A 238 -18.06 -4.07 8.39
N VAL A 239 -17.02 -4.50 7.68
CA VAL A 239 -17.07 -4.87 6.27
C VAL A 239 -16.48 -6.25 6.07
N ARG A 240 -17.17 -7.09 5.32
CA ARG A 240 -16.75 -8.44 4.97
C ARG A 240 -16.76 -8.59 3.45
N ARG A 241 -15.57 -8.88 2.89
CA ARG A 241 -15.38 -9.06 1.44
C ARG A 241 -16.31 -10.11 0.82
N SER A 242 -16.71 -11.12 1.60
CA SER A 242 -17.59 -12.20 1.12
C SER A 242 -19.07 -11.82 1.03
N THR A 243 -19.53 -10.83 1.80
CA THR A 243 -20.95 -10.46 1.88
C THR A 243 -21.24 -9.07 1.33
N ASP A 244 -20.28 -8.14 1.46
CA ASP A 244 -20.49 -6.72 1.23
C ASP A 244 -19.89 -6.28 -0.12
N GLY A 245 -20.04 -7.13 -1.13
CA GLY A 245 -19.60 -6.85 -2.51
C GLY A 245 -20.39 -5.72 -3.18
N ASP A 246 -21.53 -5.32 -2.60
CA ASP A 246 -22.30 -4.15 -2.99
C ASP A 246 -21.71 -2.83 -2.44
N PHE A 247 -20.72 -2.91 -1.54
CA PHE A 247 -20.05 -1.75 -0.97
C PHE A 247 -18.56 -1.67 -1.32
N ILE A 248 -17.86 -2.81 -1.36
CA ILE A 248 -16.43 -2.85 -1.69
C ILE A 248 -16.10 -3.89 -2.77
N HIS A 249 -15.17 -3.54 -3.65
CA HIS A 249 -14.47 -4.47 -4.53
C HIS A 249 -13.00 -4.55 -4.11
N ALA A 250 -12.71 -5.40 -3.14
CA ALA A 250 -11.34 -5.61 -2.67
C ALA A 250 -10.47 -6.32 -3.72
N ASN A 251 -9.15 -6.17 -3.61
CA ASN A 251 -8.15 -6.87 -4.42
C ASN A 251 -8.22 -6.56 -5.94
N VAL A 252 -8.81 -5.42 -6.32
CA VAL A 252 -8.77 -4.91 -7.71
C VAL A 252 -7.44 -4.24 -8.00
N ASP A 253 -6.98 -3.38 -7.09
CA ASP A 253 -5.71 -2.66 -7.17
C ASP A 253 -4.71 -3.14 -6.11
N ILE A 254 -3.44 -2.82 -6.35
CA ILE A 254 -2.33 -3.07 -5.42
C ILE A 254 -2.08 -1.84 -4.53
N ASP A 255 -1.31 -2.02 -3.47
CA ASP A 255 -0.92 -1.00 -2.50
C ASP A 255 0.34 -0.19 -2.91
N LEU A 256 0.67 -0.17 -4.21
CA LEU A 256 1.83 0.52 -4.75
C LEU A 256 1.43 1.44 -5.90
N ILE A 257 1.89 2.69 -5.82
CA ILE A 257 1.85 3.65 -6.92
C ILE A 257 3.29 3.97 -7.28
N ILE A 258 3.68 3.82 -8.55
CA ILE A 258 5.05 4.08 -9.00
C ILE A 258 5.02 5.13 -10.10
N THR A 259 5.54 6.32 -9.81
CA THR A 259 5.66 7.41 -10.78
C THR A 259 7.04 8.04 -10.71
N GLU A 260 7.39 8.82 -11.73
CA GLU A 260 8.56 9.67 -11.65
C GLU A 260 8.41 10.71 -10.55
N GLU A 261 9.52 11.03 -9.88
CA GLU A 261 9.60 12.12 -8.91
C GLU A 261 9.15 13.43 -9.56
N PRO A 262 8.18 14.15 -8.98
CA PRO A 262 7.73 15.43 -9.51
C PRO A 262 8.85 16.47 -9.54
N GLU A 263 8.66 17.51 -10.35
CA GLU A 263 9.54 18.67 -10.36
C GLU A 263 9.57 19.38 -9.00
N ILE A 264 10.67 20.06 -8.70
CA ILE A 264 10.84 20.78 -7.43
C ILE A 264 9.75 21.84 -7.29
N GLY A 265 9.04 21.82 -6.16
CA GLY A 265 7.90 22.71 -5.89
C GLY A 265 6.54 22.15 -6.31
N ASN A 266 6.50 21.02 -7.04
CA ASN A 266 5.27 20.30 -7.29
C ASN A 266 4.94 19.38 -6.11
N ILE A 267 3.89 19.73 -5.37
CA ILE A 267 3.38 18.98 -4.21
C ILE A 267 2.20 18.07 -4.57
N GLU A 268 1.82 18.00 -5.85
CA GLU A 268 0.70 17.20 -6.30
C GLU A 268 0.97 15.71 -6.12
N LYS A 269 -0.09 15.02 -5.73
CA LYS A 269 -0.09 13.58 -5.48
C LYS A 269 -0.51 12.84 -6.75
N PRO A 270 -0.08 11.58 -6.92
CA PRO A 270 -0.38 10.85 -8.14
C PRO A 270 -1.89 10.60 -8.26
N VAL A 271 -2.48 10.99 -9.39
CA VAL A 271 -3.92 10.84 -9.67
C VAL A 271 -4.44 9.40 -9.51
N GLU A 272 -3.54 8.41 -9.60
CA GLU A 272 -3.83 7.00 -9.38
C GLU A 272 -4.45 6.72 -8.00
N ILE A 273 -4.20 7.54 -6.99
CA ILE A 273 -4.84 7.38 -5.67
C ILE A 273 -6.37 7.47 -5.76
N PHE A 274 -6.90 8.33 -6.64
CA PHE A 274 -8.33 8.43 -6.88
C PHE A 274 -8.88 7.16 -7.51
N HIS A 275 -8.14 6.56 -8.45
CA HIS A 275 -8.56 5.32 -9.09
C HIS A 275 -8.62 4.18 -8.08
N ILE A 276 -7.60 4.03 -7.23
CA ILE A 276 -7.59 3.01 -6.16
C ILE A 276 -8.80 3.18 -5.24
N ILE A 277 -9.10 4.42 -4.84
CA ILE A 277 -10.26 4.74 -3.98
C ILE A 277 -11.58 4.40 -4.66
N GLU A 278 -11.79 4.88 -5.89
CA GLU A 278 -13.02 4.69 -6.68
C GLU A 278 -13.21 3.22 -7.06
N HIS A 279 -12.12 2.50 -7.27
CA HIS A 279 -12.15 1.08 -7.51
C HIS A 279 -12.49 0.29 -6.25
N PHE A 280 -11.91 0.65 -5.11
CA PHE A 280 -12.14 -0.09 -3.89
C PHE A 280 -13.56 0.12 -3.34
N CYS A 281 -14.04 1.36 -3.24
CA CYS A 281 -15.31 1.70 -2.59
C CYS A 281 -16.39 2.12 -3.61
N LEU A 282 -17.53 1.44 -3.58
CA LEU A 282 -18.70 1.76 -4.41
C LEU A 282 -19.53 2.94 -3.85
N GLY A 283 -19.14 3.48 -2.69
CA GLY A 283 -19.72 4.69 -2.11
C GLY A 283 -19.53 5.90 -3.04
N ARG A 284 -20.59 6.70 -3.18
CA ARG A 284 -20.62 7.86 -4.09
C ARG A 284 -20.41 9.19 -3.38
N ARG A 285 -20.39 9.19 -2.04
CA ARG A 285 -20.19 10.40 -1.24
C ARG A 285 -18.72 10.46 -0.86
N ARG A 286 -17.93 11.09 -1.72
CA ARG A 286 -16.48 11.20 -1.55
C ARG A 286 -16.15 12.64 -1.17
N LEU A 287 -15.19 12.82 -0.27
CA LEU A 287 -14.70 14.14 0.13
C LEU A 287 -13.19 14.18 0.01
N HIS A 288 -12.66 15.18 -0.67
CA HIS A 288 -11.24 15.48 -0.68
C HIS A 288 -10.97 16.74 0.15
N LEU A 289 -10.41 16.57 1.35
CA LEU A 289 -9.97 17.68 2.20
C LEU A 289 -8.58 18.15 1.78
N PHE A 290 -8.39 19.48 1.77
CA PHE A 290 -7.19 20.16 1.28
C PHE A 290 -6.94 20.04 -0.22
N GLY A 291 -7.97 19.66 -0.98
CA GLY A 291 -7.92 19.70 -2.45
C GLY A 291 -7.67 21.09 -3.01
N ARG A 292 -7.02 21.13 -4.18
CA ARG A 292 -6.70 22.32 -4.96
C ARG A 292 -7.50 22.33 -6.26
N ASP A 293 -7.51 23.47 -6.97
CA ASP A 293 -8.17 23.62 -8.28
C ASP A 293 -7.74 22.53 -9.29
N SER A 294 -6.47 22.13 -9.24
CA SER A 294 -5.87 21.04 -10.03
C SER A 294 -6.47 19.66 -9.75
N THR A 295 -7.07 19.46 -8.58
CA THR A 295 -7.59 18.17 -8.09
C THR A 295 -9.12 18.06 -8.16
N ILE A 296 -9.81 19.09 -8.67
CA ILE A 296 -11.26 19.06 -8.86
C ILE A 296 -11.60 17.94 -9.84
N ARG A 297 -12.46 17.00 -9.41
CA ARG A 297 -12.77 15.77 -10.16
C ARG A 297 -14.26 15.44 -10.09
N PRO A 298 -14.86 14.88 -11.16
CA PRO A 298 -16.23 14.35 -11.09
C PRO A 298 -16.34 13.25 -10.03
N GLY A 299 -17.44 13.25 -9.28
CA GLY A 299 -17.64 12.30 -8.17
C GLY A 299 -16.96 12.69 -6.86
N LEU A 300 -16.37 13.89 -6.79
CA LEU A 300 -15.75 14.53 -5.64
C LEU A 300 -16.25 15.97 -5.48
#